data_AF-A0AA86HWW6-F1
#
_entry.id   AF-A0AA86HWW6-F1
#
_cell.length_a   1.000
_cell.length_b   1.000
_cell.length_c   1.000
_cell.angle_alpha   90.00
_cell.angle_beta   90.00
_cell.angle_gamma   90.00
#
_symmetry.space_group_name_H-M   'P 1'
#
loop_
_entity.id
_entity.type
_entity.pdbx_description
1 polymer ?
#
loop_
_entity_poly.entity_id
_entity_poly.type
_entity_poly.pdbx_seq_one_letter_code
_entity_poly.pdbx_strand_id
1 'polypeptide(L)'
;MTLHTMINDTRKNELGTVKILSIESEDTNSNSYIINGTITLKKDLEEKEKVLFSALQPDIPFSEDGWIEPDEGDNFFRNVETSFTRSVDMNVPLASNQVEDLYFTVLGETFAYNVRTGKEIKNPDISRMPFAIDTGAEPKNQIFGGSGVDGILDVAKKRKYNVTEIYDYTSLTPEEIGYVVMPYATGGYKTLTFNIGTDQDVPADGKPYEVVVYGSDFKDLDDSGAKGTVLWKKTITKDTPFQAVKLDVSKQSGVTIFADTKIRDNGYSFDLPFLPLAVSDVTLKK
;
A
#
# COMPACT_ATOMS: atom_id res chain seq x y z
N MET A 1 8.41 9.23 -29.68
CA MET A 1 7.07 8.70 -30.07
C MET A 1 6.18 9.01 -28.89
N THR A 2 4.95 9.47 -29.05
CA THR A 2 4.09 9.75 -27.88
C THR A 2 3.39 8.48 -27.43
N LEU A 3 3.17 8.33 -26.13
CA LEU A 3 2.28 7.32 -25.57
C LEU A 3 0.94 7.99 -25.26
N HIS A 4 -0.15 7.44 -25.78
CA HIS A 4 -1.50 7.92 -25.47
C HIS A 4 -2.46 6.73 -25.45
N THR A 5 -2.71 6.22 -24.24
CA THR A 5 -3.48 5.00 -24.05
C THR A 5 -4.80 5.32 -23.35
N MET A 6 -5.90 5.10 -24.08
CA MET A 6 -7.24 5.26 -23.55
C MET A 6 -7.60 4.08 -22.64
N ILE A 7 -8.05 4.39 -21.43
CA ILE A 7 -8.43 3.40 -20.41
C ILE A 7 -9.96 3.36 -20.27
N ASN A 8 -10.59 4.51 -20.02
CA ASN A 8 -12.03 4.64 -19.79
C ASN A 8 -12.60 3.64 -18.76
N ASP A 9 -11.89 3.43 -17.66
CA ASP A 9 -12.33 2.57 -16.55
C ASP A 9 -12.98 3.43 -15.47
N THR A 10 -14.12 2.97 -14.93
CA THR A 10 -14.87 3.67 -13.88
C THR A 10 -15.12 2.71 -12.72
N ARG A 11 -14.67 3.11 -11.53
CA ARG A 11 -14.79 2.34 -10.31
C ARG A 11 -15.52 3.12 -9.23
N LYS A 12 -16.20 2.39 -8.36
CA LYS A 12 -17.06 2.95 -7.32
C LYS A 12 -16.82 2.19 -6.02
N ASN A 13 -16.65 2.94 -4.96
CA ASN A 13 -16.57 2.42 -3.60
C ASN A 13 -17.38 3.29 -2.65
N GLU A 14 -17.20 3.09 -1.35
CA GLU A 14 -17.86 3.85 -0.30
C GLU A 14 -17.50 5.34 -0.31
N LEU A 15 -16.27 5.70 -0.69
CA LEU A 15 -15.75 7.08 -0.71
C LEU A 15 -16.27 7.88 -1.92
N GLY A 16 -16.41 7.24 -3.07
CA GLY A 16 -16.74 7.97 -4.30
C GLY A 16 -16.77 7.13 -5.57
N THR A 17 -16.70 7.83 -6.68
CA THR A 17 -16.47 7.28 -8.02
C THR A 17 -15.16 7.83 -8.55
N VAL A 18 -14.34 6.97 -9.13
CA VAL A 18 -13.11 7.35 -9.85
C VAL A 18 -13.24 6.88 -11.28
N LYS A 19 -12.90 7.73 -12.24
CA LYS A 19 -12.79 7.36 -13.65
C LYS A 19 -11.38 7.68 -14.14
N ILE A 20 -10.70 6.70 -14.71
CA ILE A 20 -9.44 6.90 -15.41
C ILE A 20 -9.72 7.00 -16.90
N LEU A 21 -9.33 8.11 -17.51
CA LEU A 21 -9.57 8.42 -18.91
C LEU A 21 -8.43 7.89 -19.76
N SER A 22 -7.20 8.28 -19.43
CA SER A 22 -6.00 7.95 -20.20
C SER A 22 -4.75 7.91 -19.33
N ILE A 23 -3.74 7.22 -19.87
CA ILE A 23 -2.35 7.27 -19.42
C ILE A 23 -1.52 7.71 -20.62
N GLU A 24 -0.74 8.76 -20.43
CA GLU A 24 -0.07 9.47 -21.51
C GLU A 24 1.41 9.73 -21.18
N SER A 25 2.22 9.91 -22.22
CA SER A 25 3.57 10.44 -22.09
C SER A 25 3.95 11.19 -23.36
N GLU A 26 4.52 12.39 -23.19
CA GLU A 26 4.96 13.25 -24.30
C GLU A 26 6.08 12.60 -25.13
N ASP A 27 6.88 11.73 -24.52
CA ASP A 27 7.85 10.89 -25.22
C ASP A 27 7.96 9.51 -24.57
N THR A 28 8.00 8.46 -25.39
CA THR A 28 8.23 7.07 -24.98
C THR A 28 9.56 6.85 -24.26
N ASN A 29 10.52 7.76 -24.42
CA ASN A 29 11.78 7.72 -23.65
C ASN A 29 11.72 8.56 -22.36
N SER A 30 10.60 9.22 -22.09
CA SER A 30 10.36 9.90 -20.83
C SER A 30 10.03 8.88 -19.75
N ASN A 31 10.56 9.11 -18.57
CA ASN A 31 10.16 8.42 -17.35
C ASN A 31 8.95 9.09 -16.68
N SER A 32 8.43 10.19 -17.24
CA SER A 32 7.24 10.88 -16.74
C SER A 32 5.98 10.46 -17.50
N TYR A 33 4.92 10.17 -16.75
CA TYR A 33 3.61 9.76 -17.25
C TYR A 33 2.51 10.64 -16.68
N ILE A 34 1.54 10.97 -17.51
CA ILE A 34 0.37 11.76 -17.14
C ILE A 34 -0.82 10.82 -17.02
N ILE A 35 -1.43 10.77 -15.85
CA ILE A 35 -2.68 10.05 -15.59
C ILE A 35 -3.81 11.08 -15.54
N ASN A 36 -4.75 10.94 -16.46
CA ASN A 36 -5.93 11.81 -16.54
C ASN A 36 -7.17 11.07 -16.04
N GLY A 37 -7.96 11.74 -15.21
CA GLY A 37 -9.16 11.13 -14.65
C GLY A 37 -10.18 12.13 -14.12
N THR A 38 -11.26 11.59 -13.57
CA THR A 38 -12.24 12.35 -12.79
C THR A 38 -12.54 11.65 -11.47
N ILE A 39 -12.85 12.45 -10.45
CA ILE A 39 -13.27 11.99 -9.13
C ILE A 39 -14.62 12.61 -8.81
N THR A 40 -15.51 11.83 -8.21
CA THR A 40 -16.75 12.32 -7.60
C THR A 40 -16.85 11.76 -6.18
N LEU A 41 -16.63 12.61 -5.19
CA LEU A 41 -16.66 12.21 -3.78
C LEU A 41 -18.09 12.20 -3.22
N LYS A 42 -18.36 11.30 -2.27
CA LYS A 42 -19.64 11.28 -1.54
C LYS A 42 -19.69 12.20 -0.33
N LYS A 43 -18.54 12.72 0.10
CA LYS A 43 -18.37 13.73 1.15
C LYS A 43 -17.43 14.83 0.67
N ASP A 44 -17.51 16.00 1.29
CA ASP A 44 -16.48 17.03 1.12
C ASP A 44 -15.20 16.54 1.82
N LEU A 45 -14.04 16.86 1.25
CA LEU A 45 -12.78 16.70 1.96
C LEU A 45 -12.63 17.84 2.96
N GLU A 46 -12.20 17.52 4.18
CA GLU A 46 -11.76 18.56 5.12
C GLU A 46 -10.49 19.24 4.60
N GLU A 47 -10.18 20.46 5.08
CA GLU A 47 -9.06 21.28 4.58
C GLU A 47 -7.68 20.59 4.61
N LYS A 48 -7.52 19.60 5.50
CA LYS A 48 -6.29 18.81 5.63
C LYS A 48 -6.33 17.47 4.90
N GLU A 49 -7.53 16.99 4.53
CA GLU A 49 -7.67 15.71 3.85
C GLU A 49 -7.21 15.84 2.39
N LYS A 50 -6.39 14.90 1.94
CA LYS A 50 -5.94 14.82 0.54
C LYS A 50 -6.37 13.50 -0.09
N VAL A 51 -6.62 13.51 -1.40
CA VAL A 51 -6.75 12.26 -2.15
C VAL A 51 -5.36 11.68 -2.35
N LEU A 52 -5.04 10.64 -1.60
CA LEU A 52 -3.75 9.97 -1.69
C LEU A 52 -3.61 9.21 -3.01
N PHE A 53 -2.39 9.22 -3.53
CA PHE A 53 -2.00 8.58 -4.76
C PHE A 53 -0.71 7.81 -4.52
N SER A 54 -0.66 6.58 -5.01
CA SER A 54 0.57 5.80 -5.10
C SER A 54 0.68 5.21 -6.48
N ALA A 55 1.89 5.08 -7.00
CA ALA A 55 2.19 4.35 -8.22
C ALA A 55 3.35 3.40 -8.02
N LEU A 56 3.37 2.33 -8.81
CA LEU A 56 4.39 1.29 -8.80
C LEU A 56 4.68 0.86 -10.24
N GLN A 57 5.96 0.85 -10.58
CA GLN A 57 6.47 0.04 -11.68
C GLN A 57 6.72 -1.37 -11.14
N PRO A 58 6.01 -2.40 -11.58
CA PRO A 58 6.20 -3.74 -11.03
C PRO A 58 7.46 -4.43 -11.58
N ASP A 59 7.86 -4.12 -12.81
CA ASP A 59 9.03 -4.73 -13.46
C ASP A 59 10.36 -4.20 -12.88
N ILE A 60 10.33 -2.99 -12.32
CA ILE A 60 11.44 -2.39 -11.59
C ILE A 60 10.87 -1.84 -10.30
N PRO A 61 11.29 -2.33 -9.13
CA PRO A 61 10.59 -2.11 -7.87
C PRO A 61 10.72 -0.68 -7.33
N PHE A 62 10.13 0.26 -8.05
CA PHE A 62 10.12 1.68 -7.76
C PHE A 62 8.68 2.13 -7.57
N SER A 63 8.43 2.77 -6.44
CA SER A 63 7.15 3.36 -6.11
C SER A 63 7.29 4.87 -5.92
N GLU A 64 6.22 5.59 -6.27
CA GLU A 64 6.08 7.02 -6.01
C GLU A 64 4.77 7.23 -5.25
N ASP A 65 4.81 8.04 -4.21
CA ASP A 65 3.64 8.47 -3.45
C ASP A 65 3.42 9.97 -3.60
N GLY A 66 2.16 10.39 -3.50
CA GLY A 66 1.78 11.79 -3.56
C GLY A 66 0.31 11.99 -3.27
N TRP A 67 -0.22 13.09 -3.79
CA TRP A 67 -1.63 13.42 -3.70
C TRP A 67 -2.14 13.89 -5.06
N ILE A 68 -3.45 13.77 -5.24
CA ILE A 68 -4.16 14.30 -6.40
C ILE A 68 -4.74 15.65 -6.01
N GLU A 69 -4.56 16.62 -6.90
CA GLU A 69 -5.19 17.93 -6.84
C GLU A 69 -6.17 18.05 -8.02
N PRO A 70 -7.27 18.80 -7.86
CA PRO A 70 -8.16 19.07 -8.97
C PRO A 70 -7.46 19.97 -10.01
N ASP A 71 -7.77 19.78 -11.30
CA ASP A 71 -7.23 20.67 -12.35
C ASP A 71 -7.72 22.11 -12.20
N GLU A 72 -8.97 22.26 -11.77
CA GLU A 72 -9.64 23.52 -11.53
C GLU A 72 -10.26 23.54 -10.13
N GLY A 73 -10.03 24.64 -9.40
CA GLY A 73 -10.55 24.86 -8.05
C GLY A 73 -9.56 24.49 -6.95
N ASP A 74 -9.96 24.74 -5.70
CA ASP A 74 -9.09 24.59 -4.54
C ASP A 74 -9.21 23.23 -3.85
N ASN A 75 -10.29 22.47 -4.11
CA ASN A 75 -10.55 21.18 -3.46
C ASN A 75 -11.56 20.31 -4.24
N PHE A 76 -11.69 19.03 -3.84
CA PHE A 76 -12.75 18.13 -4.28
C PHE A 76 -14.00 18.30 -3.41
N PHE A 77 -15.10 18.68 -4.05
CA PHE A 77 -16.39 18.89 -3.38
C PHE A 77 -17.33 17.69 -3.55
N ARG A 78 -18.20 17.51 -2.55
CA ARG A 78 -19.21 16.45 -2.53
C ARG A 78 -20.11 16.50 -3.77
N ASN A 79 -20.26 15.34 -4.41
CA ASN A 79 -21.12 15.11 -5.58
C ASN A 79 -20.79 16.01 -6.79
N VAL A 80 -19.60 16.62 -6.84
CA VAL A 80 -19.09 17.32 -8.00
C VAL A 80 -18.14 16.39 -8.73
N GLU A 81 -18.32 16.23 -10.04
CA GLU A 81 -17.34 15.55 -10.88
C GLU A 81 -16.22 16.53 -11.19
N THR A 82 -15.03 16.25 -10.66
CA THR A 82 -13.86 17.10 -10.80
C THR A 82 -12.77 16.34 -11.54
N SER A 83 -12.18 16.95 -12.57
CA SER A 83 -11.06 16.38 -13.30
C SER A 83 -9.75 16.53 -12.54
N PHE A 84 -8.82 15.62 -12.80
CA PHE A 84 -7.46 15.72 -12.34
C PHE A 84 -6.47 15.25 -13.41
N THR A 85 -5.29 15.86 -13.36
CA THR A 85 -4.10 15.51 -14.13
C THR A 85 -2.97 15.25 -13.14
N ARG A 86 -2.48 14.01 -13.09
CA ARG A 86 -1.35 13.64 -12.22
C ARG A 86 -0.17 13.22 -13.08
N SER A 87 0.89 14.02 -13.06
CA SER A 87 2.21 13.59 -13.53
C SER A 87 2.87 12.70 -12.49
N VAL A 88 3.47 11.60 -12.95
CA VAL A 88 4.16 10.61 -12.12
C VAL A 88 5.51 10.33 -12.76
N ASP A 89 6.58 10.56 -12.01
CA ASP A 89 7.96 10.44 -12.44
C ASP A 89 8.53 9.11 -11.98
N MET A 90 8.61 8.18 -12.92
CA MET A 90 9.10 6.84 -12.68
C MET A 90 10.62 6.75 -12.72
N ASN A 91 11.18 5.62 -12.29
CA ASN A 91 12.62 5.39 -12.35
C ASN A 91 13.13 5.18 -13.78
N VAL A 92 12.35 4.48 -14.61
CA VAL A 92 12.70 4.26 -16.03
C VAL A 92 11.50 4.53 -16.95
N PRO A 93 11.75 4.79 -18.23
CA PRO A 93 10.69 4.82 -19.22
C PRO A 93 9.99 3.45 -19.38
N LEU A 94 8.65 3.43 -19.32
CA LEU A 94 7.73 2.33 -19.66
C LEU A 94 7.77 1.91 -21.15
N ALA A 95 8.66 2.47 -21.96
CA ALA A 95 8.95 1.94 -23.30
C ALA A 95 10.39 1.39 -23.42
N SER A 96 11.18 1.48 -22.36
CA SER A 96 12.55 0.95 -22.32
C SER A 96 12.59 -0.39 -21.59
N ASN A 97 13.36 -1.35 -22.11
CA ASN A 97 13.70 -2.59 -21.40
C ASN A 97 12.53 -3.48 -20.92
N GLN A 98 11.46 -3.65 -21.72
CA GLN A 98 10.31 -4.53 -21.40
C GLN A 98 9.45 -4.10 -20.20
N VAL A 99 9.74 -2.95 -19.58
CA VAL A 99 8.87 -2.37 -18.55
C VAL A 99 7.67 -1.77 -19.28
N GLU A 100 6.48 -2.34 -19.11
CA GLU A 100 5.27 -1.87 -19.81
C GLU A 100 4.06 -1.75 -18.89
N ASP A 101 4.21 -2.14 -17.63
CA ASP A 101 3.13 -2.22 -16.67
C ASP A 101 3.23 -1.06 -15.68
N LEU A 102 2.09 -0.46 -15.36
CA LEU A 102 1.97 0.60 -14.38
C LEU A 102 0.79 0.30 -13.46
N TYR A 103 1.08 0.24 -12.16
CA TYR A 103 0.06 0.11 -11.13
C TYR A 103 -0.05 1.45 -10.41
N PHE A 104 -1.26 1.85 -10.06
CA PHE A 104 -1.48 3.05 -9.27
C PHE A 104 -2.78 2.99 -8.50
N THR A 105 -2.93 3.86 -7.51
CA THR A 105 -4.08 3.92 -6.63
C THR A 105 -4.73 5.30 -6.67
N VAL A 106 -6.05 5.33 -6.66
CA VAL A 106 -6.83 6.56 -6.52
C VAL A 106 -8.03 6.26 -5.65
N LEU A 107 -8.21 6.98 -4.54
CA LEU A 107 -9.37 6.82 -3.65
C LEU A 107 -9.56 5.36 -3.16
N GLY A 108 -8.47 4.63 -2.90
CA GLY A 108 -8.47 3.21 -2.54
C GLY A 108 -8.70 2.24 -3.72
N GLU A 109 -9.09 2.71 -4.90
CA GLU A 109 -9.16 1.86 -6.08
C GLU A 109 -7.77 1.58 -6.65
N THR A 110 -7.46 0.30 -6.94
CA THR A 110 -6.18 -0.08 -7.56
C THR A 110 -6.33 -0.27 -9.05
N PHE A 111 -5.62 0.52 -9.85
CA PHE A 111 -5.59 0.42 -11.30
C PHE A 111 -4.26 -0.25 -11.70
N ALA A 112 -4.33 -1.29 -12.54
CA ALA A 112 -3.14 -2.00 -13.00
C ALA A 112 -3.25 -2.24 -14.49
N TYR A 113 -2.37 -1.61 -15.27
CA TYR A 113 -2.48 -1.60 -16.72
C TYR A 113 -1.14 -1.85 -17.37
N ASN A 114 -1.16 -2.61 -18.47
CA ASN A 114 -0.11 -2.52 -19.46
C ASN A 114 -0.34 -1.22 -20.26
N VAL A 115 0.52 -0.23 -20.06
CA VAL A 115 0.31 1.12 -20.58
C VAL A 115 0.39 1.18 -22.10
N ARG A 116 1.03 0.22 -22.78
CA ARG A 116 1.08 0.18 -24.24
C ARG A 116 -0.20 -0.35 -24.86
N THR A 117 -0.80 -1.37 -24.24
CA THR A 117 -1.98 -2.06 -24.78
C THR A 117 -3.30 -1.58 -24.19
N GLY A 118 -3.25 -0.83 -23.08
CA GLY A 118 -4.43 -0.42 -22.31
C GLY A 118 -5.15 -1.58 -21.62
N LYS A 119 -4.55 -2.79 -21.61
CA LYS A 119 -5.17 -3.96 -21.01
C LYS A 119 -4.96 -3.97 -19.51
N GLU A 120 -6.05 -4.14 -18.77
CA GLU A 120 -6.01 -4.33 -17.33
C GLU A 120 -5.31 -5.65 -16.96
N ILE A 121 -4.45 -5.58 -15.95
CA ILE A 121 -3.76 -6.73 -15.36
C ILE A 121 -4.64 -7.28 -14.25
N LYS A 122 -5.08 -8.53 -14.40
CA LYS A 122 -6.09 -9.13 -13.51
C LYS A 122 -5.55 -9.62 -12.17
N ASN A 123 -4.23 -9.85 -12.10
CA ASN A 123 -3.58 -10.34 -10.88
C ASN A 123 -2.27 -9.56 -10.60
N PRO A 124 -2.35 -8.26 -10.28
CA PRO A 124 -1.16 -7.46 -10.00
C PRO A 124 -0.52 -7.86 -8.67
N ASP A 125 0.81 -7.84 -8.62
CA ASP A 125 1.61 -7.87 -7.39
C ASP A 125 1.82 -6.43 -6.91
N ILE A 126 1.26 -6.11 -5.75
CA ILE A 126 1.29 -4.79 -5.14
C ILE A 126 2.14 -4.76 -3.87
N SER A 127 3.01 -5.76 -3.66
CA SER A 127 3.82 -5.89 -2.42
C SER A 127 4.57 -4.62 -2.07
N ARG A 128 5.04 -3.88 -3.08
CA ARG A 128 5.82 -2.65 -2.94
C ARG A 128 5.00 -1.37 -3.16
N MET A 129 3.68 -1.46 -3.09
CA MET A 129 2.77 -0.31 -3.14
C MET A 129 1.89 -0.22 -1.88
N PRO A 130 2.46 -0.31 -0.66
CA PRO A 130 1.72 0.21 0.49
C PRO A 130 1.56 1.72 0.30
N PHE A 131 0.37 2.26 0.52
CA PHE A 131 0.14 3.70 0.42
C PHE A 131 0.23 4.33 1.83
N ALA A 132 0.50 5.62 1.97
CA ALA A 132 0.32 6.25 3.27
C ALA A 132 -1.19 6.25 3.60
N ILE A 133 -1.61 5.97 4.85
CA ILE A 133 -2.93 6.41 5.32
C ILE A 133 -2.71 7.75 6.01
N ASP A 134 -3.50 8.76 5.66
CA ASP A 134 -3.64 9.94 6.50
C ASP A 134 -4.46 9.55 7.73
N THR A 135 -3.77 9.10 8.78
CA THR A 135 -4.39 8.69 10.04
C THR A 135 -4.66 9.90 10.95
N GLY A 136 -4.33 11.12 10.54
CA GLY A 136 -4.35 12.31 11.41
C GLY A 136 -3.27 12.32 12.50
N ALA A 137 -2.54 11.21 12.68
CA ALA A 137 -1.27 11.15 13.38
C ALA A 137 -0.17 11.43 12.35
N GLU A 138 0.82 12.26 12.68
CA GLU A 138 2.00 12.34 11.82
C GLU A 138 2.51 10.93 11.54
N PRO A 139 2.88 10.58 10.28
CA PRO A 139 3.44 9.29 9.96
C PRO A 139 4.79 9.15 10.65
N LYS A 140 4.75 8.85 11.95
CA LYS A 140 5.91 8.60 12.77
C LYS A 140 6.45 7.25 12.33
N ASN A 141 7.45 7.30 11.46
CA ASN A 141 8.44 6.26 11.27
C ASN A 141 7.97 4.97 10.58
N GLN A 142 7.16 5.10 9.51
CA GLN A 142 6.95 3.98 8.59
C GLN A 142 8.03 3.99 7.51
N ILE A 143 9.18 3.38 7.81
CA ILE A 143 10.21 3.11 6.79
C ILE A 143 9.91 1.74 6.22
N PHE A 144 9.27 1.70 5.05
CA PHE A 144 9.14 0.48 4.27
C PHE A 144 10.50 0.16 3.65
N GLY A 145 11.24 -0.74 4.28
CA GLY A 145 12.40 -1.37 3.68
C GLY A 145 11.94 -2.55 2.83
N GLY A 146 12.30 -2.56 1.55
CA GLY A 146 12.28 -3.79 0.79
C GLY A 146 13.51 -4.60 1.16
N SER A 147 13.35 -5.89 1.49
CA SER A 147 14.51 -6.79 1.40
C SER A 147 15.10 -6.63 -0.01
N GLY A 148 16.42 -6.44 -0.08
CA GLY A 148 17.11 -6.23 -1.35
C GLY A 148 16.87 -7.40 -2.32
N VAL A 149 17.54 -7.39 -3.47
CA VAL A 149 17.46 -8.47 -4.47
C VAL A 149 17.65 -9.89 -3.89
N ASP A 150 18.29 -10.01 -2.72
CA ASP A 150 18.55 -11.27 -2.05
C ASP A 150 17.36 -11.85 -1.28
N GLY A 151 16.30 -11.07 -1.01
CA GLY A 151 15.15 -11.49 -0.20
C GLY A 151 15.51 -11.84 1.24
N ILE A 152 14.54 -12.40 1.99
CA ILE A 152 14.74 -12.91 3.36
C ILE A 152 14.59 -14.42 3.41
N LEU A 153 15.10 -15.07 4.45
CA LEU A 153 14.88 -16.49 4.70
C LEU A 153 13.84 -16.65 5.80
N ASP A 154 12.76 -17.39 5.53
CA ASP A 154 11.84 -17.74 6.60
C ASP A 154 12.45 -18.77 7.56
N VAL A 155 11.82 -18.96 8.72
CA VAL A 155 12.22 -19.96 9.72
C VAL A 155 12.21 -21.41 9.19
N ALA A 156 11.54 -21.66 8.06
CA ALA A 156 11.57 -22.93 7.34
C ALA A 156 12.68 -22.99 6.27
N LYS A 157 13.61 -22.02 6.28
CA LYS A 157 14.74 -21.85 5.34
C LYS A 157 14.32 -21.66 3.89
N LYS A 158 13.11 -21.14 3.65
CA LYS A 158 12.62 -20.78 2.31
C LYS A 158 12.83 -19.30 2.08
N ARG A 159 13.43 -18.98 0.94
CA ARG A 159 13.65 -17.60 0.53
C ARG A 159 12.35 -16.94 0.09
N LYS A 160 12.13 -15.72 0.57
CA LYS A 160 11.00 -14.84 0.24
C LYS A 160 11.53 -13.57 -0.41
N TYR A 161 10.90 -13.19 -1.51
CA TYR A 161 11.24 -11.99 -2.27
C TYR A 161 10.09 -10.98 -2.16
N ASN A 162 10.33 -9.74 -2.61
CA ASN A 162 9.33 -8.66 -2.53
C ASN A 162 8.77 -8.50 -1.12
N VAL A 163 9.62 -8.67 -0.12
CA VAL A 163 9.21 -8.53 1.26
C VAL A 163 9.24 -7.07 1.60
N THR A 164 8.09 -6.58 2.04
CA THR A 164 7.95 -5.29 2.71
C THR A 164 8.11 -5.53 4.20
N GLU A 165 9.18 -4.98 4.74
CA GLU A 165 9.54 -4.99 6.15
C GLU A 165 9.60 -3.55 6.65
N ILE A 166 9.31 -3.34 7.92
CA ILE A 166 9.60 -2.05 8.56
C ILE A 166 10.97 -2.19 9.23
N TYR A 167 11.97 -1.51 8.66
CA TYR A 167 13.35 -1.51 9.14
C TYR A 167 13.76 -0.10 9.54
N ASP A 168 13.39 0.35 10.74
CA ASP A 168 14.28 1.21 11.51
C ASP A 168 13.87 1.18 12.99
N TYR A 169 14.49 0.27 13.73
CA TYR A 169 14.28 0.13 15.17
C TYR A 169 15.46 0.67 15.98
N THR A 170 16.54 1.10 15.31
CA THR A 170 17.80 1.49 16.00
C THR A 170 17.78 2.94 16.47
N SER A 171 16.85 3.74 15.97
CA SER A 171 16.72 5.17 16.23
C SER A 171 15.53 5.54 17.11
N LEU A 172 14.68 4.57 17.48
CA LEU A 172 13.38 4.81 18.12
C LEU A 172 13.36 4.30 19.57
N THR A 173 12.86 5.13 20.48
CA THR A 173 12.60 4.76 21.87
C THR A 173 11.31 3.93 22.00
N PRO A 174 11.14 3.14 23.08
CA PRO A 174 9.90 2.39 23.35
C PRO A 174 8.62 3.26 23.39
N GLU A 175 8.76 4.56 23.68
CA GLU A 175 7.67 5.54 23.67
C GLU A 175 7.32 6.02 22.26
N GLU A 176 8.23 5.82 21.29
CA GLU A 176 8.14 6.29 19.90
C GLU A 176 7.60 5.23 18.92
N ILE A 177 7.53 3.94 19.31
CA ILE A 177 6.92 2.88 18.49
C ILE A 177 5.67 2.32 19.18
N GLY A 178 4.49 2.76 18.75
CA GLY A 178 3.22 2.23 19.24
C GLY A 178 2.72 1.02 18.43
N TYR A 179 2.84 1.03 17.11
CA TYR A 179 2.20 0.05 16.26
C TYR A 179 2.79 0.09 14.85
N VAL A 180 2.51 -0.95 14.07
CA VAL A 180 2.83 -1.06 12.65
C VAL A 180 1.55 -1.03 11.83
N VAL A 181 1.55 -0.23 10.75
CA VAL A 181 0.45 -0.14 9.77
C VAL A 181 1.03 -0.36 8.37
N MET A 182 0.50 -1.33 7.64
CA MET A 182 0.81 -1.56 6.22
C MET A 182 -0.50 -1.62 5.42
N PRO A 183 -0.91 -0.50 4.81
CA PRO A 183 -2.18 -0.43 4.12
C PRO A 183 -2.02 -0.68 2.62
N TYR A 184 -2.97 -1.40 2.05
CA TYR A 184 -3.01 -1.74 0.62
C TYR A 184 -4.35 -1.36 0.04
N ALA A 185 -4.31 -0.61 -1.07
CA ALA A 185 -5.49 -0.37 -1.87
C ALA A 185 -5.90 -1.70 -2.51
N THR A 186 -7.19 -2.05 -2.44
CA THR A 186 -7.70 -3.32 -2.96
C THR A 186 -8.96 -3.14 -3.81
N GLY A 187 -9.47 -1.91 -3.88
CA GLY A 187 -10.66 -1.56 -4.63
C GLY A 187 -10.59 -2.00 -6.09
N GLY A 188 -11.71 -2.55 -6.55
CA GLY A 188 -11.87 -3.09 -7.90
C GLY A 188 -11.42 -4.54 -8.07
N TYR A 189 -10.96 -5.22 -7.02
CA TYR A 189 -10.62 -6.64 -7.00
C TYR A 189 -11.49 -7.42 -6.01
N LYS A 190 -11.50 -8.76 -6.10
CA LYS A 190 -12.30 -9.64 -5.23
C LYS A 190 -11.47 -10.37 -4.18
N THR A 191 -10.20 -10.59 -4.45
CA THR A 191 -9.33 -11.37 -3.57
C THR A 191 -8.00 -10.67 -3.39
N LEU A 192 -7.54 -10.65 -2.15
CA LEU A 192 -6.16 -10.32 -1.79
C LEU A 192 -5.50 -11.58 -1.25
N THR A 193 -4.28 -11.87 -1.68
CA THR A 193 -3.42 -12.86 -1.06
C THR A 193 -2.08 -12.25 -0.69
N PHE A 194 -1.50 -12.70 0.42
CA PHE A 194 -0.16 -12.32 0.84
C PHE A 194 0.43 -13.41 1.73
N ASN A 195 1.74 -13.42 1.86
CA ASN A 195 2.46 -14.24 2.82
C ASN A 195 2.89 -13.36 4.00
N ILE A 196 2.69 -13.84 5.22
CA ILE A 196 3.07 -13.14 6.45
C ILE A 196 3.83 -14.07 7.38
N GLY A 197 4.88 -13.56 8.01
CA GLY A 197 5.67 -14.30 8.97
C GLY A 197 6.79 -13.45 9.55
N THR A 198 7.84 -14.15 9.98
CA THR A 198 9.03 -13.54 10.58
C THR A 198 10.28 -14.10 9.92
N ASP A 199 11.28 -13.23 9.74
CA ASP A 199 12.62 -13.61 9.26
C ASP A 199 13.30 -14.58 10.24
N GLN A 200 14.16 -15.47 9.74
CA GLN A 200 14.92 -16.42 10.55
C GLN A 200 15.95 -15.73 11.47
N ASP A 201 16.43 -14.55 11.09
CA ASP A 201 17.58 -13.88 11.73
C ASP A 201 17.16 -12.97 12.90
N VAL A 202 15.92 -13.12 13.37
CA VAL A 202 15.37 -12.37 14.50
C VAL A 202 15.90 -12.85 15.85
N PRO A 203 16.08 -11.94 16.84
CA PRO A 203 16.58 -12.31 18.16
C PRO A 203 15.72 -13.37 18.86
N ALA A 204 16.39 -14.27 19.62
CA ALA A 204 15.76 -15.42 20.24
C ALA A 204 14.72 -15.08 21.33
N ASP A 205 14.78 -13.85 21.84
CA ASP A 205 13.94 -13.23 22.87
C ASP A 205 12.81 -12.35 22.30
N GLY A 206 12.67 -12.31 20.97
CA GLY A 206 11.62 -11.54 20.32
C GLY A 206 10.22 -11.92 20.82
N LYS A 207 9.48 -10.93 21.34
CA LYS A 207 8.15 -11.17 21.92
C LYS A 207 7.10 -11.43 20.84
N PRO A 208 6.16 -12.36 21.05
CA PRO A 208 5.02 -12.54 20.16
C PRO A 208 4.19 -11.27 20.04
N TYR A 209 3.60 -11.03 18.88
CA TYR A 209 2.68 -9.92 18.63
C TYR A 209 1.44 -10.41 17.88
N GLU A 210 0.30 -9.75 18.10
CA GLU A 210 -0.92 -10.03 17.33
C GLU A 210 -0.90 -9.17 16.06
N VAL A 211 -1.05 -9.83 14.92
CA VAL A 211 -1.35 -9.17 13.65
C VAL A 211 -2.84 -9.26 13.42
N VAL A 212 -3.46 -8.13 13.09
CA VAL A 212 -4.85 -8.01 12.70
C VAL A 212 -4.92 -7.35 11.34
N VAL A 213 -5.71 -7.92 10.43
CA VAL A 213 -6.00 -7.30 9.13
C VAL A 213 -7.40 -6.72 9.18
N TYR A 214 -7.49 -5.42 8.98
CA TYR A 214 -8.72 -4.66 8.95
C TYR A 214 -9.16 -4.34 7.51
N GLY A 215 -10.46 -4.14 7.30
CA GLY A 215 -11.02 -3.63 6.04
C GLY A 215 -10.91 -2.11 5.90
N SER A 216 -11.64 -1.56 4.93
CA SER A 216 -11.66 -0.13 4.56
C SER A 216 -12.07 0.82 5.68
N ASP A 217 -12.77 0.32 6.70
CA ASP A 217 -13.24 1.10 7.84
C ASP A 217 -12.21 1.18 8.98
N PHE A 218 -10.96 0.77 8.72
CA PHE A 218 -9.87 0.91 9.67
C PHE A 218 -9.72 2.35 10.15
N LYS A 219 -9.65 2.51 11.46
CA LYS A 219 -9.32 3.75 12.14
C LYS A 219 -8.30 3.44 13.22
N ASP A 220 -7.19 4.15 13.17
CA ASP A 220 -6.32 4.22 14.32
C ASP A 220 -6.84 5.31 15.26
N LEU A 221 -6.93 4.98 16.53
CA LEU A 221 -7.37 5.91 17.56
C LEU A 221 -6.35 5.79 18.67
N ASP A 222 -5.30 6.62 18.60
CA ASP A 222 -4.14 6.70 19.50
C ASP A 222 -4.29 5.95 20.83
N ASP A 223 -5.23 6.42 21.67
CA ASP A 223 -5.43 5.96 23.04
C ASP A 223 -6.50 4.87 23.21
N SER A 224 -7.39 4.69 22.23
CA SER A 224 -8.49 3.71 22.31
C SER A 224 -8.25 2.42 21.52
N GLY A 225 -7.12 2.35 20.81
CA GLY A 225 -6.71 1.22 19.99
C GLY A 225 -7.36 1.22 18.60
N ALA A 226 -6.79 0.40 17.72
CA ALA A 226 -7.28 0.19 16.36
C ALA A 226 -8.73 -0.32 16.32
N LYS A 227 -9.54 0.27 15.44
CA LYS A 227 -10.92 -0.14 15.16
C LYS A 227 -11.13 -0.41 13.69
N GLY A 228 -12.11 -1.24 13.39
CA GLY A 228 -12.52 -1.58 12.03
C GLY A 228 -13.03 -3.01 11.94
N THR A 229 -13.47 -3.39 10.75
CA THR A 229 -13.91 -4.74 10.44
C THR A 229 -12.70 -5.66 10.34
N VAL A 230 -12.58 -6.62 11.26
CA VAL A 230 -11.49 -7.61 11.25
C VAL A 230 -11.75 -8.65 10.16
N LEU A 231 -10.84 -8.72 9.19
CA LEU A 231 -10.86 -9.69 8.09
C LEU A 231 -10.03 -10.94 8.42
N TRP A 232 -8.95 -10.77 9.21
CA TRP A 232 -8.08 -11.85 9.64
C TRP A 232 -7.31 -11.44 10.89
N LYS A 233 -6.91 -12.41 11.71
CA LYS A 233 -6.03 -12.16 12.86
C LYS A 233 -5.21 -13.38 13.22
N LYS A 234 -4.01 -13.16 13.73
CA LYS A 234 -3.11 -14.21 14.20
C LYS A 234 -2.01 -13.67 15.10
N THR A 235 -1.65 -14.45 16.12
CA THR A 235 -0.40 -14.24 16.86
C THR A 235 0.78 -14.80 16.08
N ILE A 236 1.78 -13.95 15.84
CA ILE A 236 3.05 -14.31 15.23
C ILE A 236 4.10 -14.47 16.33
N THR A 237 4.89 -15.52 16.23
CA THR A 237 6.04 -15.82 17.10
C THR A 237 7.30 -15.98 16.26
N LYS A 238 8.47 -15.97 16.89
CA LYS A 238 9.75 -16.21 16.22
C LYS A 238 9.85 -17.55 15.46
N ASP A 239 8.99 -18.50 15.80
CA ASP A 239 8.95 -19.83 15.20
C ASP A 239 7.83 -19.95 14.15
N THR A 240 7.13 -18.86 13.85
CA THR A 240 6.02 -18.86 12.89
C THR A 240 6.57 -18.78 11.46
N PRO A 241 6.45 -19.86 10.65
CA PRO A 241 6.82 -19.81 9.24
C PRO A 241 5.91 -18.83 8.48
N PHE A 242 6.39 -18.35 7.34
CA PHE A 242 5.56 -17.57 6.44
C PHE A 242 4.33 -18.38 6.00
N GLN A 243 3.16 -17.78 6.19
CA GLN A 243 1.88 -18.40 5.88
C GLN A 243 1.13 -17.58 4.85
N ALA A 244 0.54 -18.27 3.89
CA ALA A 244 -0.34 -17.68 2.90
C ALA A 244 -1.68 -17.33 3.56
N VAL A 245 -2.07 -16.07 3.42
CA VAL A 245 -3.37 -15.52 3.79
C VAL A 245 -4.13 -15.22 2.50
N LYS A 246 -5.44 -15.49 2.52
CA LYS A 246 -6.36 -15.19 1.43
C LYS A 246 -7.60 -14.53 1.98
N LEU A 247 -7.90 -13.31 1.51
CA LEU A 247 -9.03 -12.50 1.98
C LEU A 247 -9.99 -12.22 0.83
N ASP A 248 -11.28 -12.16 1.14
CA ASP A 248 -12.31 -11.57 0.27
C ASP A 248 -12.30 -10.05 0.47
N VAL A 249 -11.96 -9.33 -0.59
CA VAL A 249 -11.88 -7.86 -0.61
C VAL A 249 -12.89 -7.25 -1.59
N SER A 250 -13.87 -8.04 -2.06
CA SER A 250 -14.87 -7.60 -3.04
C SER A 250 -15.74 -6.41 -2.59
N LYS A 251 -15.71 -6.08 -1.30
CA LYS A 251 -16.43 -4.95 -0.68
C LYS A 251 -15.49 -3.99 0.05
N GLN A 252 -14.18 -4.08 -0.22
CA GLN A 252 -13.16 -3.25 0.41
C GLN A 252 -12.51 -2.38 -0.67
N SER A 253 -12.44 -1.09 -0.43
CA SER A 253 -11.52 -0.18 -1.12
C SER A 253 -10.08 -0.39 -0.64
N GLY A 254 -9.86 -0.85 0.58
CA GLY A 254 -8.52 -1.02 1.14
C GLY A 254 -8.52 -2.03 2.28
N VAL A 255 -7.34 -2.54 2.57
CA VAL A 255 -7.09 -3.32 3.79
C VAL A 255 -5.90 -2.73 4.52
N THR A 256 -5.89 -2.92 5.83
CA THR A 256 -4.77 -2.50 6.68
C THR A 256 -4.25 -3.68 7.45
N ILE A 257 -2.99 -4.06 7.20
CA ILE A 257 -2.28 -5.01 8.05
C ILE A 257 -1.73 -4.22 9.24
N PHE A 258 -2.21 -4.54 10.43
CA PHE A 258 -1.90 -3.84 11.66
C PHE A 258 -1.24 -4.78 12.66
N ALA A 259 -0.22 -4.32 13.36
CA ALA A 259 0.36 -5.02 14.49
C ALA A 259 0.57 -4.04 15.65
N ASP A 260 -0.03 -4.33 16.80
CA ASP A 260 0.25 -3.57 18.03
C ASP A 260 1.62 -3.99 18.55
N THR A 261 2.55 -3.03 18.58
CA THR A 261 3.89 -3.21 19.10
C THR A 261 4.05 -2.46 20.42
N LYS A 262 2.99 -2.04 21.11
CA LYS A 262 3.10 -1.53 22.48
C LYS A 262 3.46 -2.71 23.41
N ILE A 263 4.75 -2.91 23.70
CA ILE A 263 5.14 -3.57 24.95
C ILE A 263 4.79 -2.59 26.05
N ARG A 264 3.69 -2.86 26.78
CA ARG A 264 3.44 -2.17 28.06
C ARG A 264 4.59 -2.53 28.99
N ASP A 265 5.46 -1.55 29.25
CA ASP A 265 6.61 -1.73 30.14
C ASP A 265 6.12 -1.98 31.58
N ASN A 266 6.62 -3.06 32.19
CA ASN A 266 6.39 -3.38 33.60
C ASN A 266 7.60 -2.97 34.47
N GLY A 267 8.45 -2.06 33.98
CA GLY A 267 9.47 -1.38 34.78
C GLY A 267 10.82 -2.09 34.84
N TYR A 268 11.28 -2.73 33.76
CA TYR A 268 12.64 -3.27 33.71
C TYR A 268 13.33 -3.10 32.35
N SER A 269 14.56 -2.59 32.45
CA SER A 269 15.68 -2.41 31.52
C SER A 269 15.53 -2.82 30.05
N PHE A 270 15.99 -1.87 29.21
CA PHE A 270 16.36 -1.94 27.80
C PHE A 270 16.92 -3.29 27.32
N ASP A 271 16.07 -4.01 26.57
CA ASP A 271 16.40 -4.88 25.44
C ASP A 271 15.15 -4.91 24.56
N LEU A 272 15.19 -4.25 23.38
CA LEU A 272 14.14 -4.36 22.38
C LEU A 272 14.55 -5.43 21.36
N PRO A 273 13.70 -6.45 21.16
CA PRO A 273 13.35 -6.73 19.78
C PRO A 273 11.88 -7.15 19.67
N PHE A 274 11.07 -6.31 19.03
CA PHE A 274 9.86 -6.83 18.42
C PHE A 274 10.26 -7.66 17.21
N LEU A 275 9.53 -8.75 16.96
CA LEU A 275 9.69 -9.50 15.73
C LEU A 275 9.28 -8.59 14.55
N PRO A 276 10.15 -8.33 13.55
CA PRO A 276 9.80 -7.54 12.38
C PRO A 276 8.58 -8.17 11.70
N LEU A 277 7.57 -7.33 11.42
CA LEU A 277 6.49 -7.72 10.56
C LEU A 277 6.98 -7.73 9.13
N ALA A 278 6.97 -8.91 8.53
CA ALA A 278 7.38 -9.11 7.17
C ALA A 278 6.21 -9.65 6.34
N VAL A 279 5.85 -8.93 5.28
CA VAL A 279 4.76 -9.26 4.36
C VAL A 279 5.34 -9.38 2.95
N SER A 280 4.96 -10.41 2.21
CA SER A 280 5.45 -10.66 0.85
C SER A 280 4.35 -11.20 -0.06
N ASP A 281 4.59 -11.19 -1.37
CA ASP A 281 3.71 -11.74 -2.40
C ASP A 281 2.26 -11.23 -2.27
N VAL A 282 2.12 -9.92 -2.05
CA VAL A 282 0.83 -9.23 -1.91
C VAL A 282 0.22 -9.09 -3.30
N THR A 283 -0.70 -9.98 -3.65
CA THR A 283 -1.32 -10.01 -4.99
C THR A 283 -2.82 -9.86 -4.92
N LEU A 284 -3.37 -9.08 -5.85
CA LEU A 284 -4.82 -8.95 -6.02
C LEU A 284 -5.34 -9.93 -7.08
N LYS A 285 -6.66 -10.17 -7.08
CA LYS A 285 -7.35 -10.98 -8.10
C LYS A 285 -8.80 -10.55 -8.29
N LYS A 286 -9.21 -10.42 -9.55
CA LYS A 286 -10.59 -10.07 -10.00
C LYS A 286 -11.60 -11.19 -9.79
#